data_AF-A0A967X0K5-F1
#
_entry.id   AF-A0A967X0K5-F1
#
_cell.length_a   1.000
_cell.length_b   1.000
_cell.length_c   1.000
_cell.angle_alpha   90.00
_cell.angle_beta   90.00
_cell.angle_gamma   90.00
#
_symmetry.space_group_name_H-M   'P 1'
#
loop_
_entity.id
_entity.type
_entity.pdbx_description
1 polymer ?
#
loop_
_entity_poly.entity_id
_entity_poly.type
_entity_poly.pdbx_seq_one_letter_code
_entity_poly.pdbx_strand_id
1 'polypeptide(L)'
;MSVPNHPLTPKFDPAFTAGYSPEQIQRGLTRYAQGVQVVVDSLEAPVGQTPKEAVWTLNKTTLYRYIPTRPEEERHPVPVLLV
;
A
#
# COMPACT_ATOMS: atom_id res chain seq x y z
N MET A 1 10.23 1.23 -15.53
CA MET A 1 11.24 2.24 -15.93
C MET A 1 12.16 2.44 -14.74
N SER A 2 13.46 2.14 -14.88
CA SER A 2 14.43 2.21 -13.78
C SER A 2 14.76 3.67 -13.46
N VAL A 3 14.56 4.10 -12.21
CA VAL A 3 14.95 5.44 -11.75
C VAL A 3 16.49 5.53 -11.76
N PRO A 4 17.09 6.57 -12.37
CA PRO A 4 18.53 6.72 -12.38
C PRO A 4 19.06 6.91 -10.95
N ASN A 5 20.02 6.06 -10.57
CA ASN A 5 20.73 6.13 -9.30
C ASN A 5 21.77 7.26 -9.33
N HIS A 6 21.32 8.52 -9.40
CA HIS A 6 22.19 9.68 -9.20
C HIS A 6 22.20 9.99 -7.70
N PRO A 7 23.37 10.11 -7.04
CA PRO A 7 23.40 10.58 -5.67
C PRO A 7 22.91 12.04 -5.68
N LEU A 8 21.65 12.24 -5.29
CA LEU A 8 21.12 13.55 -4.96
C LEU A 8 21.97 14.04 -3.79
N THR A 9 22.97 14.88 -4.05
CA THR A 9 23.66 15.66 -3.02
C THR A 9 22.81 16.90 -2.83
N PRO A 10 21.85 16.90 -1.89
CA PRO A 10 20.89 17.97 -1.82
C PRO A 10 21.63 19.16 -1.18
N LYS A 11 21.70 20.28 -1.89
CA LYS A 11 22.22 21.52 -1.33
C LYS A 11 21.12 22.15 -0.49
N PHE A 12 21.22 22.04 0.83
CA PHE A 12 20.29 22.66 1.76
C PHE A 12 20.64 24.14 1.98
N ASP A 13 19.61 24.94 2.24
CA ASP A 13 19.80 26.30 2.75
C ASP A 13 20.57 26.24 4.08
N PRO A 14 21.70 26.97 4.23
CA PRO A 14 22.45 27.04 5.48
C PRO A 14 21.61 27.44 6.70
N ALA A 15 20.54 28.22 6.52
CA ALA A 15 19.64 28.59 7.60
C ALA A 15 18.84 27.38 8.15
N PHE A 16 18.58 26.38 7.31
CA PHE A 16 17.83 25.17 7.67
C PHE A 16 18.70 24.12 8.36
N THR A 17 20.00 24.08 8.05
CA THR A 17 20.96 23.14 8.63
C THR A 17 21.70 23.70 9.84
N ALA A 18 21.51 24.99 10.15
CA ALA A 18 22.09 25.65 11.31
C ALA A 18 21.77 24.88 12.61
N GLY A 19 22.83 24.42 13.30
CA GLY A 19 22.71 23.69 14.57
C GLY A 19 22.62 22.16 14.45
N TYR A 20 22.58 21.59 13.25
CA TYR A 20 22.60 20.13 13.03
C TYR A 20 23.95 19.65 12.52
N SER A 21 24.41 18.49 13.01
CA SER A 21 25.59 17.83 12.46
C SER A 21 25.29 17.20 11.09
N PRO A 22 26.29 17.01 10.22
CA PRO A 22 26.11 16.34 8.92
C PRO A 22 25.44 14.97 9.03
N GLU A 23 25.74 14.20 10.08
CA GLU A 23 25.12 12.90 10.32
C GLU A 23 23.63 12.99 10.68
N GLN A 24 23.23 14.02 11.42
CA GLN A 24 21.82 14.24 11.77
C GLN A 24 21.01 14.59 10.53
N ILE A 25 21.57 15.43 9.65
CA ILE A 25 20.95 15.79 8.37
C ILE A 25 20.81 14.54 7.49
N GLN A 26 21.89 13.75 7.36
CA GLN A 26 21.85 12.52 6.56
C GLN A 26 20.82 11.52 7.09
N ARG A 27 20.75 11.34 8.41
CA ARG A 27 19.79 10.47 9.08
C ARG A 27 18.34 10.91 8.85
N GLY A 28 18.09 12.23 8.88
CA GLY A 28 16.80 12.80 8.56
C GLY A 28 16.37 12.49 7.12
N LEU A 29 17.28 12.66 6.17
CA LEU A 29 17.02 12.39 4.74
C LEU A 29 16.78 10.92 4.46
N THR A 30 17.58 10.03 5.05
CA THR A 30 17.36 8.59 4.91
C THR A 30 15.98 8.18 5.41
N ARG A 31 15.55 8.71 6.57
CA ARG A 31 14.21 8.43 7.11
C ARG A 31 13.11 8.99 6.22
N TYR A 32 13.29 10.21 5.70
CA TYR A 32 12.34 10.82 4.77
C TYR A 32 12.19 9.98 3.50
N ALA A 33 13.31 9.60 2.86
CA ALA A 33 13.30 8.77 1.65
C ALA A 33 12.63 7.41 1.90
N GLN A 34 12.95 6.76 3.03
CA GLN A 34 12.31 5.50 3.44
C GLN A 34 10.79 5.67 3.64
N GLY A 35 10.37 6.74 4.31
CA GLY A 35 8.94 7.02 4.54
C GLY A 35 8.17 7.27 3.25
N VAL A 36 8.75 8.03 2.32
CA VAL A 36 8.18 8.24 0.98
C VAL A 36 8.07 6.92 0.23
N GLN A 37 9.11 6.09 0.25
CA GLN A 37 9.10 4.80 -0.44
C GLN A 37 7.97 3.88 0.06
N VAL A 38 7.77 3.79 1.38
CA VAL A 38 6.67 2.98 1.96
C VAL A 38 5.30 3.46 1.50
N VAL A 39 5.08 4.78 1.44
CA VAL A 39 3.80 5.34 0.96
C VAL A 39 3.61 5.04 -0.52
N VAL A 40 4.64 5.24 -1.35
CA VAL A 40 4.59 4.96 -2.79
C VAL A 40 4.31 3.48 -3.06
N ASP A 41 5.03 2.57 -2.39
CA ASP A 41 4.84 1.13 -2.56
C ASP A 41 3.43 0.68 -2.14
N SER A 42 2.85 1.32 -1.12
CA SER A 42 1.49 1.02 -0.66
C SER A 42 0.40 1.41 -1.67
N LEU A 43 0.66 2.40 -2.55
CA LEU A 43 -0.28 2.80 -3.60
C LEU A 43 -0.40 1.74 -4.70
N GLU A 44 0.66 0.96 -4.93
CA GLU A 44 0.71 -0.06 -5.98
C GLU A 44 0.34 -1.46 -5.46
N ALA A 45 0.08 -1.62 -4.17
CA ALA A 45 -0.26 -2.92 -3.60
C ALA A 45 -1.61 -3.44 -4.15
N PRO A 46 -1.65 -4.62 -4.79
CA PRO A 46 -2.89 -5.18 -5.31
C PRO A 46 -3.80 -5.60 -4.15
N VAL A 47 -4.87 -4.85 -3.93
CA VAL A 47 -5.87 -5.11 -2.87
C VAL A 47 -7.10 -5.84 -3.42
N GLY A 48 -7.85 -6.51 -2.54
CA GLY A 48 -9.13 -7.13 -2.92
C GLY A 48 -9.01 -8.29 -3.91
N GLN A 49 -7.89 -9.03 -3.88
CA GLN A 49 -7.53 -10.05 -4.86
C GLN A 49 -8.30 -11.36 -4.75
N THR A 50 -9.07 -11.58 -3.68
CA THR A 50 -9.87 -12.80 -3.53
C THR A 50 -10.93 -12.85 -4.64
N PRO A 51 -10.95 -13.91 -5.47
CA PRO A 51 -11.90 -14.01 -6.58
C PRO A 51 -13.35 -13.96 -6.08
N LYS A 52 -14.15 -13.10 -6.71
CA LYS A 52 -15.54 -12.85 -6.32
C LYS A 52 -16.35 -12.38 -7.51
N GLU A 53 -17.65 -12.67 -7.47
CA GLU A 53 -18.62 -12.27 -8.48
C GLU A 53 -19.65 -11.34 -7.85
N ALA A 54 -20.02 -10.26 -8.54
CA ALA A 54 -21.13 -9.41 -8.12
C ALA A 54 -22.45 -10.10 -8.47
N VAL A 55 -23.24 -10.45 -7.45
CA VAL A 55 -24.51 -11.18 -7.64
C VAL A 55 -25.74 -10.30 -7.49
N TRP A 56 -25.58 -9.11 -6.89
CA TRP A 56 -26.64 -8.11 -6.77
C TRP A 56 -26.06 -6.73 -6.47
N THR A 57 -26.73 -5.67 -6.95
CA THR A 57 -26.38 -4.28 -6.66
C THR A 57 -27.65 -3.44 -6.45
N LEU A 58 -27.64 -2.60 -5.42
CA LEU A 58 -28.63 -1.53 -5.22
C LEU A 58 -27.95 -0.29 -4.65
N ASN A 59 -28.14 0.86 -5.30
CA ASN A 59 -27.52 2.12 -4.94
C ASN A 59 -25.98 1.99 -4.82
N LYS A 60 -25.42 2.19 -3.62
CA LYS A 60 -23.99 2.09 -3.34
C LYS A 60 -23.58 0.71 -2.79
N THR A 61 -24.52 -0.23 -2.73
CA THR A 61 -24.32 -1.54 -2.11
C THR A 61 -24.24 -2.62 -3.18
N THR A 62 -23.18 -3.41 -3.13
CA THR A 62 -22.99 -4.57 -4.01
C THR A 62 -22.78 -5.81 -3.17
N LEU A 63 -23.61 -6.84 -3.38
CA LEU A 63 -23.42 -8.16 -2.79
C LEU A 63 -22.45 -8.95 -3.66
N TYR A 64 -21.34 -9.37 -3.06
CA TYR A 64 -20.35 -10.22 -3.71
C TYR A 64 -20.46 -11.66 -3.20
N ARG A 65 -20.41 -12.61 -4.12
CA ARG A 65 -20.23 -14.03 -3.80
C ARG A 65 -18.77 -14.41 -4.08
N TYR A 66 -18.04 -14.78 -3.04
CA TYR A 66 -16.67 -15.29 -3.19
C TYR A 66 -16.66 -16.66 -3.86
N ILE A 67 -15.70 -16.88 -4.75
CA ILE A 67 -15.55 -18.16 -5.45
C ILE A 67 -15.03 -19.20 -4.45
N PRO A 68 -15.77 -20.32 -4.22
CA PRO A 68 -15.32 -21.35 -3.27
C PRO A 68 -14.02 -22.02 -3.73
N THR A 69 -13.11 -22.25 -2.80
CA THR A 69 -11.86 -22.99 -3.05
C THR A 69 -11.96 -24.50 -2.73
N ARG A 70 -13.05 -24.92 -2.07
CA ARG A 70 -13.31 -26.32 -1.70
C ARG A 70 -14.41 -26.96 -2.56
N PRO A 71 -14.37 -28.30 -2.77
CA PRO A 71 -15.48 -29.06 -3.36
C PRO A 71 -16.80 -28.84 -2.61
N GLU A 72 -17.92 -29.09 -3.27
CA GLU A 72 -19.25 -28.80 -2.70
C GLU A 72 -19.55 -29.60 -1.43
N GLU A 73 -19.06 -30.83 -1.37
CA GLU A 73 -19.26 -31.79 -0.27
C GLU A 73 -18.58 -31.33 1.03
N GLU A 74 -17.55 -30.50 0.94
CA GLU A 74 -16.81 -29.96 2.09
C GLU A 74 -17.36 -28.60 2.57
N ARG A 75 -18.31 -28.01 1.85
CA ARG A 75 -18.84 -26.67 2.18
C ARG A 75 -19.87 -26.76 3.29
N HIS A 76 -19.88 -25.75 4.15
CA HIS A 76 -20.95 -25.58 5.11
C HIS A 76 -22.26 -25.23 4.38
N PRO A 77 -23.41 -25.81 4.78
CA PRO A 77 -24.68 -25.58 4.11
C PRO A 77 -25.25 -24.18 4.38
N VAL A 78 -24.86 -23.55 5.49
CA VAL A 78 -25.30 -22.20 5.86
C VAL A 78 -24.21 -21.19 5.46
N PRO A 79 -24.55 -20.15 4.68
CA PRO A 79 -23.57 -19.15 4.27
C PRO A 79 -23.24 -18.17 5.40
N VAL A 80 -22.04 -17.59 5.32
CA VAL A 80 -21.61 -16.46 6.16
C VAL A 80 -21.80 -15.16 5.37
N LEU A 81 -22.42 -14.16 6.01
CA LEU A 81 -22.59 -12.82 5.48
C LEU A 81 -21.64 -11.86 6.21
N LEU A 82 -20.91 -11.03 5.45
CA LEU A 82 -20.05 -9.96 5.96
C LEU A 82 -20.72 -8.60 5.66
N VAL A 83 -20.85 -7.73 6.67
CA VAL A 83 -21.54 -6.43 6.60
C VAL A 83 -20.64 -5.33 7.16
#